data_AF-A0A8T5SM05-F1
#
_entry.id   AF-A0A8T5SM05-F1
#
_cell.length_a   1.000
_cell.length_b   1.000
_cell.length_c   1.000
_cell.angle_alpha   90.00
_cell.angle_beta   90.00
_cell.angle_gamma   90.00
#
_symmetry.space_group_name_H-M   'P 1'
#
loop_
_entity.id
_entity.type
_entity.pdbx_description
1 polymer ?
#
loop_
_entity_poly.entity_id
_entity_poly.type
_entity_poly.pdbx_seq_one_letter_code
_entity_poly.pdbx_strand_id
1 'polypeptide(L)'
;MSWVSKIINGNPDEFTHARLVKYGIGSHPGPRTSLTLSKPSIKFKADLDQEKVILRGYLKGAPAGSHKVTGMIITYSDRTSEYGQLNMPITWKKSKGKGTPVFKAKLDEVAPLDDIKALLELDDPTTFYLLTLNPRDGTKPWKIATKTSFPKGGPKEEDKEKQEKDPVFTKGALGNTPEVLEYILDALAPDLRDKIGPKTKNIMIRNNFIIEDIEIPDDPSLSFSEKRRLAKKRGKLIRSATIDGDDHTLEYDFLA
;
A
#
# COMPACT_ATOMS: atom_id res chain seq x y z
N MET A 1 -0.94 -10.67 2.38
CA MET A 1 -2.28 -10.16 2.04
C MET A 1 -2.33 -8.65 2.29
N SER A 2 -3.02 -7.87 1.46
CA SER A 2 -3.20 -6.42 1.69
C SER A 2 -4.25 -6.18 2.80
N TRP A 3 -4.21 -5.02 3.46
CA TRP A 3 -5.21 -4.70 4.50
C TRP A 3 -6.64 -4.56 3.94
N VAL A 4 -6.78 -4.14 2.68
CA VAL A 4 -8.06 -4.11 1.97
C VAL A 4 -8.57 -5.53 1.70
N SER A 5 -7.69 -6.43 1.26
CA SER A 5 -8.02 -7.85 1.02
C SER A 5 -8.45 -8.57 2.31
N LYS A 6 -7.93 -8.16 3.47
CA LYS A 6 -8.40 -8.67 4.77
C LYS A 6 -9.86 -8.32 5.06
N ILE A 7 -10.30 -7.11 4.71
CA ILE A 7 -11.72 -6.72 4.82
C ILE A 7 -12.59 -7.56 3.89
N ILE A 8 -12.19 -7.70 2.63
CA ILE A 8 -12.91 -8.50 1.62
C ILE A 8 -13.10 -9.95 2.10
N ASN A 9 -12.06 -10.51 2.72
CA ASN A 9 -12.07 -11.87 3.24
C ASN A 9 -12.74 -11.99 4.62
N GLY A 10 -13.37 -10.94 5.14
CA GLY A 10 -14.08 -10.94 6.43
C GLY A 10 -13.18 -11.07 7.67
N ASN A 11 -11.87 -10.81 7.53
CA ASN A 11 -10.88 -10.98 8.61
C ASN A 11 -10.03 -9.71 8.84
N PRO A 12 -10.65 -8.54 9.12
CA PRO A 12 -9.90 -7.34 9.47
C PRO A 12 -9.11 -7.56 10.77
N ASP A 13 -7.91 -6.99 10.83
CA ASP A 13 -6.98 -7.13 11.95
C ASP A 13 -6.36 -5.80 12.39
N GLU A 14 -5.42 -5.84 13.32
CA GLU A 14 -4.75 -4.63 13.83
C GLU A 14 -4.08 -3.79 12.74
N PHE A 15 -3.59 -4.42 11.66
CA PHE A 15 -3.06 -3.68 10.51
C PHE A 15 -4.15 -2.90 9.78
N THR A 16 -5.32 -3.50 9.66
CA THR A 16 -6.51 -2.89 9.04
C THR A 16 -7.00 -1.72 9.90
N HIS A 17 -7.17 -1.96 11.21
CA HIS A 17 -7.51 -0.95 12.20
C HIS A 17 -6.58 0.26 12.12
N ALA A 18 -5.27 0.04 12.21
CA ALA A 18 -4.28 1.11 12.19
C ALA A 18 -4.31 1.95 10.91
N ARG A 19 -4.72 1.38 9.76
CA ARG A 19 -4.91 2.14 8.51
C ARG A 19 -6.20 2.97 8.53
N LEU A 20 -7.22 2.53 9.25
CA LEU A 20 -8.52 3.18 9.36
C LEU A 20 -8.61 4.22 10.49
N VAL A 21 -7.71 4.20 11.49
CA VAL A 21 -7.68 5.16 12.62
C VAL A 21 -7.74 6.63 12.18
N LYS A 22 -7.16 6.95 11.01
CA LYS A 22 -7.17 8.31 10.44
C LYS A 22 -8.55 8.79 9.98
N TYR A 23 -9.50 7.89 9.76
CA TYR A 23 -10.82 8.20 9.24
C TYR A 23 -11.84 8.49 10.37
N GLY A 24 -12.58 9.59 10.20
CA GLY A 24 -13.79 9.89 10.97
C GLY A 24 -15.04 9.32 10.30
N ILE A 25 -16.22 9.55 10.87
CA ILE A 25 -17.50 9.22 10.24
C ILE A 25 -17.59 9.93 8.87
N GLY A 26 -18.08 9.22 7.86
CA GLY A 26 -18.24 9.73 6.50
C GLY A 26 -17.56 8.88 5.42
N SER A 27 -17.47 9.43 4.20
CA SER A 27 -16.93 8.74 3.02
C SER A 27 -15.47 9.12 2.75
N HIS A 28 -14.62 8.11 2.59
CA HIS A 28 -13.18 8.26 2.39
C HIS A 28 -12.72 7.50 1.15
N PRO A 29 -12.48 8.19 0.03
CA PRO A 29 -12.06 7.54 -1.21
C PRO A 29 -10.61 7.07 -1.14
N GLY A 30 -10.33 6.01 -1.90
CA GLY A 30 -9.02 5.39 -2.03
C GLY A 30 -8.76 4.29 -1.00
N PRO A 31 -7.62 3.57 -1.13
CA PRO A 31 -6.62 3.75 -2.18
C PRO A 31 -7.07 3.16 -3.52
N ARG A 32 -6.62 3.72 -4.65
CA ARG A 32 -6.93 3.20 -6.00
C ARG A 32 -5.74 2.47 -6.60
N THR A 33 -5.99 1.57 -7.54
CA THR A 33 -4.94 0.89 -8.30
C THR A 33 -5.37 0.60 -9.73
N SER A 34 -4.50 0.91 -10.68
CA SER A 34 -4.62 0.56 -12.09
C SER A 34 -3.56 -0.48 -12.44
N LEU A 35 -3.97 -1.56 -13.08
CA LEU A 35 -3.11 -2.59 -13.64
C LEU A 35 -3.31 -2.65 -15.16
N THR A 36 -2.21 -2.79 -15.89
CA THR A 36 -2.22 -3.17 -17.31
C THR A 36 -1.42 -4.45 -17.49
N LEU A 37 -2.11 -5.52 -17.83
CA LEU A 37 -1.56 -6.85 -18.07
C LEU A 37 -1.14 -6.98 -19.53
N SER A 38 0.04 -7.53 -19.73
CA SER A 38 0.60 -7.85 -21.04
C SER A 38 1.42 -9.13 -20.92
N LYS A 39 1.70 -9.81 -22.04
CA LYS A 39 2.49 -11.05 -22.01
C LYS A 39 3.81 -10.92 -21.22
N PRO A 40 4.64 -9.88 -21.39
CA PRO A 40 5.90 -9.79 -20.64
C PRO A 40 5.78 -9.09 -19.28
N SER A 41 4.72 -8.31 -19.03
CA SER A 41 4.73 -7.37 -17.90
C SER A 41 3.36 -7.08 -17.30
N ILE A 42 3.37 -6.81 -15.99
CA ILE A 42 2.26 -6.24 -15.22
C ILE A 42 2.64 -4.80 -14.92
N LYS A 43 2.08 -3.85 -15.67
CA LYS A 43 2.26 -2.42 -15.38
C LYS A 43 1.28 -2.01 -14.31
N PHE A 44 1.69 -1.12 -13.42
CA PHE A 44 0.84 -0.64 -12.34
C PHE A 44 0.99 0.86 -12.12
N LYS A 45 -0.10 1.46 -11.64
CA LYS A 45 -0.17 2.79 -11.04
C LYS A 45 -1.05 2.65 -9.79
N ALA A 46 -0.60 3.10 -8.63
CA ALA A 46 -1.33 2.96 -7.38
C ALA A 46 -1.17 4.20 -6.47
N ASP A 47 -2.14 4.38 -5.58
CA ASP A 47 -2.11 5.42 -4.55
C ASP A 47 -1.20 5.01 -3.37
N LEU A 48 -1.03 5.93 -2.42
CA LEU A 48 -0.43 5.60 -1.12
C LEU A 48 -1.23 4.47 -0.44
N ASP A 49 -0.57 3.68 0.40
CA ASP A 49 -1.08 2.50 1.09
C ASP A 49 -1.12 1.22 0.22
N GLN A 50 -0.73 1.31 -1.06
CA GLN A 50 -0.57 0.16 -1.97
C GLN A 50 0.90 -0.18 -2.27
N GLU A 51 1.85 0.67 -1.85
CA GLU A 51 3.27 0.49 -2.13
C GLU A 51 3.81 -0.84 -1.61
N LYS A 52 3.42 -1.26 -0.40
CA LYS A 52 3.90 -2.50 0.21
C LYS A 52 3.48 -3.75 -0.55
N VAL A 53 2.25 -3.76 -1.05
CA VAL A 53 1.75 -4.86 -1.88
C VAL A 53 2.60 -4.97 -3.13
N ILE A 54 2.82 -3.86 -3.83
CA ILE A 54 3.62 -3.83 -5.06
C ILE A 54 5.08 -4.21 -4.79
N LEU A 55 5.70 -3.70 -3.72
CA LEU A 55 7.07 -4.04 -3.31
C LEU A 55 7.23 -5.53 -3.00
N ARG A 56 6.25 -6.14 -2.32
CA ARG A 56 6.25 -7.59 -2.10
C ARG A 56 6.03 -8.38 -3.39
N GLY A 57 5.19 -7.88 -4.29
CA GLY A 57 5.02 -8.46 -5.63
C GLY A 57 6.31 -8.45 -6.45
N TYR A 58 7.18 -7.46 -6.24
CA TYR A 58 8.52 -7.44 -6.83
C TYR A 58 9.38 -8.59 -6.30
N LEU A 59 9.41 -8.80 -4.99
CA LEU A 59 10.20 -9.88 -4.37
C LEU A 59 9.75 -11.29 -4.82
N LYS A 60 8.53 -11.43 -5.34
CA LYS A 60 7.98 -12.70 -5.82
C LYS A 60 8.53 -13.17 -7.16
N GLY A 61 9.24 -12.32 -7.92
CA GLY A 61 9.77 -12.77 -9.20
C GLY A 61 10.92 -11.94 -9.76
N ALA A 62 11.40 -10.94 -9.02
CA ALA A 62 12.56 -10.17 -9.44
C ALA A 62 13.76 -11.11 -9.71
N PRO A 63 14.59 -10.79 -10.72
CA PRO A 63 15.77 -11.60 -11.02
C PRO A 63 16.71 -11.62 -9.82
N ALA A 64 17.46 -12.70 -9.67
CA ALA A 64 18.49 -12.80 -8.63
C ALA A 64 19.60 -11.76 -8.83
N GLY A 65 20.33 -11.45 -7.75
CA GLY A 65 21.48 -10.56 -7.76
C GLY A 65 21.25 -9.29 -6.96
N SER A 66 21.95 -8.21 -7.36
CA SER A 66 21.88 -6.92 -6.69
C SER A 66 20.90 -5.97 -7.37
N HIS A 67 20.22 -5.16 -6.57
CA HIS A 67 19.22 -4.22 -7.01
C HIS A 67 19.54 -2.83 -6.47
N LYS A 68 19.20 -1.81 -7.25
CA LYS A 68 19.25 -0.43 -6.80
C LYS A 68 18.02 -0.17 -5.93
N VAL A 69 18.27 0.32 -4.72
CA VAL A 69 17.25 0.65 -3.72
C VAL A 69 17.41 2.12 -3.38
N THR A 70 16.47 2.95 -3.82
CA THR A 70 16.52 4.39 -3.57
C THR A 70 15.20 4.88 -3.01
N GLY A 71 15.23 5.89 -2.13
CA GLY A 71 14.01 6.51 -1.63
C GLY A 71 14.03 6.75 -0.13
N MET A 72 12.88 6.57 0.52
CA MET A 72 12.70 6.89 1.92
C MET A 72 11.89 5.83 2.66
N ILE A 73 12.35 5.45 3.83
CA ILE A 73 11.54 4.71 4.81
C ILE A 73 11.04 5.74 5.82
N ILE A 74 9.74 5.72 6.09
CA ILE A 74 9.10 6.62 7.05
C ILE A 74 8.35 5.75 8.06
N THR A 75 8.54 6.00 9.35
CA THR A 75 7.78 5.34 10.43
C THR A 75 7.35 6.33 11.50
N TYR A 76 6.27 6.02 12.21
CA TYR A 76 5.78 6.78 13.37
C TYR A 76 6.28 6.23 14.71
N SER A 77 7.01 5.11 14.71
CA SER A 77 7.65 4.50 15.88
C SER A 77 9.18 4.53 15.74
N ASP A 78 9.92 4.57 16.86
CA ASP A 78 11.37 4.41 16.77
C ASP A 78 11.68 2.94 16.51
N ARG A 79 12.25 2.65 15.34
CA ARG A 79 12.60 1.30 14.89
C ARG A 79 14.09 1.15 14.64
N THR A 80 14.91 2.03 15.21
CA THR A 80 16.35 2.08 14.94
C THR A 80 17.05 0.76 15.30
N SER A 81 16.59 0.07 16.36
CA SER A 81 17.19 -1.19 16.79
C SER A 81 16.90 -2.34 15.82
N GLU A 82 15.65 -2.51 15.39
CA GLU A 82 15.27 -3.60 14.49
C GLU A 82 15.93 -3.45 13.12
N TYR A 83 15.95 -2.23 12.56
CA TYR A 83 16.61 -1.98 11.29
C TYR A 83 18.14 -2.02 11.38
N GLY A 84 18.71 -1.82 12.57
CA GLY A 84 20.16 -1.95 12.82
C GLY A 84 20.67 -3.39 12.70
N GLN A 85 19.78 -4.39 12.69
CA GLN A 85 20.12 -5.80 12.48
C GLN A 85 20.20 -6.19 11.00
N LEU A 86 19.81 -5.30 10.09
CA LEU A 86 19.85 -5.56 8.66
C LEU A 86 21.26 -5.36 8.10
N ASN A 87 21.58 -6.09 7.04
CA ASN A 87 22.80 -5.88 6.23
C ASN A 87 22.66 -4.67 5.29
N MET A 88 22.01 -3.60 5.74
CA MET A 88 21.82 -2.37 4.99
C MET A 88 22.18 -1.16 5.87
N PRO A 89 23.00 -0.21 5.39
CA PRO A 89 23.40 0.95 6.18
C PRO A 89 22.26 1.97 6.30
N ILE A 90 21.37 1.76 7.28
CA ILE A 90 20.17 2.59 7.47
C ILE A 90 20.41 3.61 8.57
N THR A 91 20.45 4.89 8.20
CA THR A 91 20.58 6.00 9.14
C THR A 91 19.25 6.73 9.33
N TRP A 92 18.77 6.78 10.58
CA TRP A 92 17.50 7.41 10.94
C TRP A 92 17.65 8.88 11.33
N LYS A 93 16.67 9.69 10.94
CA LYS A 93 16.50 11.09 11.37
C LYS A 93 15.10 11.27 11.94
N LYS A 94 15.01 11.70 13.20
CA LYS A 94 13.75 12.10 13.85
C LYS A 94 13.33 13.50 13.39
N SER A 95 12.05 13.67 13.06
CA SER A 95 11.48 14.96 12.70
C SER A 95 11.50 15.93 13.89
N LYS A 96 11.88 17.19 13.65
CA LYS A 96 11.82 18.26 14.64
C LYS A 96 10.51 19.04 14.45
N GLY A 97 9.49 18.77 15.27
CA GLY A 97 8.18 19.43 15.18
C GLY A 97 7.28 19.14 16.38
N LYS A 98 6.17 19.90 16.52
CA LYS A 98 5.22 19.79 17.65
C LYS A 98 4.21 18.61 17.52
N GLY A 99 4.29 17.80 16.47
CA GLY A 99 3.41 16.65 16.23
C GLY A 99 4.04 15.33 16.64
N THR A 100 3.32 14.22 16.41
CA THR A 100 3.84 12.86 16.59
C THR A 100 5.19 12.73 15.86
N PRO A 101 6.26 12.30 16.55
CA PRO A 101 7.57 12.20 15.94
C PRO A 101 7.52 11.21 14.77
N VAL A 102 8.11 11.62 13.66
CA VAL A 102 8.28 10.79 12.47
C VAL A 102 9.77 10.49 12.32
N PHE A 103 10.11 9.23 12.13
CA PHE A 103 11.47 8.79 11.85
C PHE A 103 11.60 8.53 10.36
N LYS A 104 12.67 9.05 9.76
CA LYS A 104 12.92 8.95 8.33
C LYS A 104 14.31 8.42 8.08
N ALA A 105 14.44 7.42 7.23
CA ALA A 105 15.71 6.96 6.70
C ALA A 105 15.71 7.15 5.18
N LYS A 106 16.74 7.82 4.66
CA LYS A 106 16.96 7.92 3.21
C LYS A 106 17.81 6.72 2.80
N LEU A 107 17.40 6.03 1.75
CA LEU A 107 18.15 4.94 1.13
C LEU A 107 18.64 5.37 -0.26
N ASP A 108 19.88 5.03 -0.56
CA ASP A 108 20.50 5.15 -1.88
C ASP A 108 21.60 4.09 -1.99
N GLU A 109 21.18 2.85 -2.19
CA GLU A 109 22.02 1.67 -2.00
C GLU A 109 21.91 0.67 -3.16
N VAL A 110 22.90 -0.21 -3.25
CA VAL A 110 22.87 -1.41 -4.08
C VAL A 110 22.92 -2.62 -3.16
N ALA A 111 21.80 -3.33 -3.05
CA ALA A 111 21.65 -4.45 -2.11
C ALA A 111 21.26 -5.75 -2.84
N PRO A 112 21.74 -6.91 -2.38
CA PRO A 112 21.18 -8.22 -2.73
C PRO A 112 19.67 -8.28 -2.52
N LEU A 113 18.97 -9.08 -3.32
CA LEU A 113 17.52 -9.26 -3.21
C LEU A 113 17.09 -9.76 -1.82
N ASP A 114 17.89 -10.62 -1.18
CA ASP A 114 17.61 -11.15 0.15
C ASP A 114 17.64 -10.08 1.25
N ASP A 115 18.55 -9.12 1.16
CA ASP A 115 18.61 -8.01 2.12
C ASP A 115 17.40 -7.08 1.96
N ILE A 116 16.91 -6.88 0.73
CA ILE A 116 15.67 -6.14 0.46
C ILE A 116 14.46 -6.91 0.97
N LYS A 117 14.48 -8.24 0.89
CA LYS A 117 13.45 -9.08 1.46
C LYS A 117 13.40 -8.93 2.98
N ALA A 118 14.54 -9.06 3.66
CA ALA A 118 14.64 -8.85 5.11
C ALA A 118 14.16 -7.45 5.52
N LEU A 119 14.50 -6.41 4.74
CA LEU A 119 14.01 -5.05 4.94
C LEU A 119 12.47 -4.96 4.95
N LEU A 120 11.81 -5.63 4.01
CA LEU A 120 10.36 -5.60 3.84
C LEU A 120 9.60 -6.59 4.75
N GLU A 121 10.33 -7.47 5.46
CA GLU A 121 9.82 -8.39 6.48
C GLU A 121 9.66 -7.72 7.85
N LEU A 122 10.39 -6.63 8.14
CA LEU A 122 10.18 -5.78 9.33
C LEU A 122 8.86 -4.98 9.29
N ASP A 123 7.86 -5.44 8.56
CA ASP A 123 6.63 -4.72 8.28
C ASP A 123 5.79 -4.44 9.54
N ASP A 124 5.24 -3.23 9.60
CA ASP A 124 4.27 -2.81 10.61
C ASP A 124 3.30 -1.78 10.00
N PRO A 125 2.11 -1.57 10.59
CA PRO A 125 1.12 -0.70 9.98
C PRO A 125 1.52 0.78 9.95
N THR A 126 2.53 1.20 10.72
CA THR A 126 3.00 2.59 10.81
C THR A 126 4.25 2.90 9.99
N THR A 127 4.90 1.87 9.41
CA THR A 127 5.98 2.07 8.44
C THR A 127 5.46 2.21 7.02
N PHE A 128 6.11 3.06 6.24
CA PHE A 128 5.87 3.31 4.83
C PHE A 128 7.18 3.17 4.07
N TYR A 129 7.19 2.31 3.06
CA TYR A 129 8.34 2.06 2.21
C TYR A 129 8.18 2.84 0.91
N LEU A 130 8.68 4.08 0.92
CA LEU A 130 8.70 4.93 -0.27
C LEU A 130 9.95 4.63 -1.09
N LEU A 131 10.07 3.38 -1.52
CA LEU A 131 11.24 2.83 -2.19
C LEU A 131 11.01 2.63 -3.70
N THR A 132 11.99 3.09 -4.47
CA THR A 132 12.18 2.77 -5.88
C THR A 132 13.17 1.61 -5.97
N LEU A 133 12.75 0.53 -6.65
CA LEU A 133 13.51 -0.70 -6.82
C LEU A 133 13.69 -1.02 -8.31
N ASN A 134 14.89 -1.42 -8.72
CA ASN A 134 15.14 -2.05 -10.02
C ASN A 134 16.43 -2.89 -10.00
N PRO A 135 16.56 -3.94 -10.84
CA PRO A 135 17.81 -4.69 -10.97
C PRO A 135 18.98 -3.78 -11.33
N ARG A 136 20.17 -4.04 -10.78
CA ARG A 136 21.37 -3.21 -11.01
C ARG A 136 21.82 -3.27 -12.47
N ASP A 137 21.70 -4.45 -13.07
CA ASP A 137 22.02 -4.76 -14.47
C ASP A 137 21.03 -4.16 -15.48
N GLY A 138 19.92 -3.59 -15.01
CA GLY A 138 18.90 -2.99 -15.86
C GLY A 138 17.91 -4.00 -16.46
N THR A 139 17.87 -5.24 -15.95
CA THR A 139 16.93 -6.26 -16.41
C THR A 139 15.48 -5.75 -16.35
N LYS A 140 14.80 -5.82 -17.49
CA LYS A 140 13.40 -5.38 -17.70
C LYS A 140 12.44 -6.57 -17.55
N PRO A 141 11.16 -6.33 -17.20
CA PRO A 141 10.49 -5.04 -16.99
C PRO A 141 10.59 -4.48 -15.56
N TRP A 142 11.36 -5.12 -14.68
CA TRP A 142 11.40 -4.92 -13.23
C TRP A 142 11.78 -3.50 -12.80
N LYS A 143 10.76 -2.69 -12.50
CA LYS A 143 10.95 -1.37 -11.90
C LYS A 143 9.74 -0.97 -11.07
N ILE A 144 9.97 -0.58 -9.83
CA ILE A 144 9.01 0.14 -8.99
C ILE A 144 9.55 1.54 -8.77
N ALA A 145 8.71 2.56 -8.93
CA ALA A 145 9.01 3.92 -8.53
C ALA A 145 7.89 4.47 -7.64
N THR A 146 8.25 4.89 -6.43
CA THR A 146 7.34 5.54 -5.48
C THR A 146 7.71 7.01 -5.34
N LYS A 147 6.73 7.88 -5.06
CA LYS A 147 7.03 9.25 -4.61
C LYS A 147 7.79 9.20 -3.28
N THR A 148 8.70 10.15 -3.05
CA THR A 148 9.53 10.23 -1.83
C THR A 148 8.88 11.00 -0.68
N SER A 149 7.64 11.44 -0.86
CA SER A 149 6.87 12.19 0.15
C SER A 149 5.40 11.88 0.03
N PHE A 150 4.68 11.93 1.16
CA PHE A 150 3.24 11.74 1.17
C PHE A 150 2.52 12.79 0.30
N PRO A 151 1.38 12.45 -0.32
CA PRO A 151 0.55 13.41 -1.03
C PRO A 151 0.18 14.58 -0.11
N LYS A 152 0.27 15.81 -0.62
CA LYS A 152 -0.13 17.01 0.13
C LYS A 152 -1.63 17.24 -0.06
N GLY A 153 -2.46 16.85 0.91
CA GLY A 153 -3.89 17.16 0.99
C GLY A 153 -4.76 16.53 -0.11
N GLY A 154 -6.08 16.46 0.14
CA GLY A 154 -7.07 16.00 -0.85
C GLY A 154 -7.23 16.98 -2.03
N PRO A 155 -8.01 16.61 -3.06
CA PRO A 155 -8.32 17.51 -4.17
C PRO A 155 -8.84 18.85 -3.63
N LYS A 156 -8.34 19.96 -4.18
CA LYS A 156 -8.99 21.26 -3.94
C LYS A 156 -10.38 21.21 -4.59
N GLU A 157 -11.36 21.91 -4.03
CA GLU A 157 -12.75 21.90 -4.53
C GLU A 157 -12.87 22.22 -6.04
N GLU A 158 -11.89 22.92 -6.60
CA GLU A 158 -11.75 23.29 -8.02
C GLU A 158 -11.45 22.11 -8.97
N ASP A 159 -11.18 20.89 -8.47
CA ASP A 159 -10.86 19.72 -9.30
C ASP A 159 -12.08 18.83 -9.63
N LYS A 160 -13.30 19.21 -9.22
CA LYS A 160 -14.53 18.40 -9.39
C LYS A 160 -14.97 18.17 -10.86
N GLU A 161 -14.46 18.96 -11.81
CA GLU A 161 -14.77 18.79 -13.25
C GLU A 161 -13.66 18.12 -14.08
N LYS A 162 -12.53 17.74 -13.46
CA LYS A 162 -11.44 17.08 -14.21
C LYS A 162 -11.66 15.57 -14.27
N GLN A 163 -11.44 15.00 -15.45
CA GLN A 163 -11.27 13.55 -15.62
C GLN A 163 -10.44 12.98 -14.48
N GLU A 164 -10.95 11.90 -13.88
CA GLU A 164 -10.30 11.25 -12.74
C GLU A 164 -8.85 10.88 -13.11
N LYS A 165 -7.88 11.52 -12.46
CA LYS A 165 -6.46 11.26 -12.73
C LYS A 165 -6.06 9.89 -12.17
N ASP A 166 -5.20 9.22 -12.93
CA ASP A 166 -4.57 7.98 -12.51
C ASP A 166 -3.86 8.11 -11.15
N PRO A 167 -3.88 7.05 -10.32
CA PRO A 167 -3.19 7.03 -9.04
C PRO A 167 -1.67 6.87 -9.25
N VAL A 168 -0.91 7.96 -9.21
CA VAL A 168 0.52 7.97 -9.59
C VAL A 168 1.48 8.08 -8.40
N PHE A 169 1.08 7.60 -7.22
CA PHE A 169 1.97 7.57 -6.05
C PHE A 169 3.06 6.51 -6.20
N THR A 170 2.66 5.31 -6.62
CA THR A 170 3.52 4.17 -6.94
C THR A 170 3.27 3.77 -8.39
N LYS A 171 4.32 3.65 -9.21
CA LYS A 171 4.18 3.27 -10.63
C LYS A 171 5.35 2.44 -11.12
N GLY A 172 5.12 1.64 -12.15
CA GLY A 172 6.19 0.82 -12.72
C GLY A 172 5.68 -0.41 -13.46
N ALA A 173 6.54 -1.42 -13.53
CA ALA A 173 6.23 -2.71 -14.13
C ALA A 173 6.96 -3.86 -13.41
N LEU A 174 6.27 -4.99 -13.30
CA LEU A 174 6.82 -6.27 -12.85
C LEU A 174 6.81 -7.27 -14.01
N GLY A 175 7.60 -8.34 -13.93
CA GLY A 175 7.48 -9.46 -14.85
C GLY A 175 6.13 -10.14 -14.70
N ASN A 176 5.48 -10.50 -15.80
CA ASN A 176 4.22 -11.25 -15.76
C ASN A 176 4.49 -12.76 -15.65
N THR A 177 4.95 -13.20 -14.48
CA THR A 177 5.05 -14.62 -14.14
C THR A 177 3.79 -15.07 -13.39
N PRO A 178 3.45 -16.38 -13.39
CA PRO A 178 2.29 -16.89 -12.65
C PRO A 178 2.30 -16.49 -11.17
N GLU A 179 3.43 -16.66 -10.48
CA GLU A 179 3.56 -16.33 -9.05
C GLU A 179 3.33 -14.84 -8.76
N VAL A 180 3.86 -13.96 -9.60
CA VAL A 180 3.71 -12.51 -9.42
C VAL A 180 2.28 -12.08 -9.73
N LEU A 181 1.70 -12.59 -10.82
CA LEU A 181 0.32 -12.30 -11.19
C LEU A 181 -0.65 -12.77 -10.11
N GLU A 182 -0.46 -14.00 -9.62
CA GLU A 182 -1.27 -14.58 -8.55
C GLU A 182 -1.19 -13.72 -7.30
N TYR A 183 0.02 -13.41 -6.82
CA TYR A 183 0.20 -12.57 -5.65
C TYR A 183 -0.47 -11.19 -5.79
N ILE A 184 -0.30 -10.53 -6.95
CA ILE A 184 -0.86 -9.19 -7.20
C ILE A 184 -2.38 -9.24 -7.19
N LEU A 185 -2.97 -10.23 -7.86
CA LEU A 185 -4.42 -10.36 -7.95
C LEU A 185 -5.04 -10.78 -6.60
N ASP A 186 -4.41 -11.65 -5.80
CA ASP A 186 -4.89 -11.96 -4.44
C ASP A 186 -4.87 -10.75 -3.52
N ALA A 187 -3.85 -9.92 -3.67
CA ALA A 187 -3.70 -8.76 -2.82
C ALA A 187 -4.62 -7.60 -3.23
N LEU A 188 -4.89 -7.42 -4.52
CA LEU A 188 -5.59 -6.23 -5.03
C LEU A 188 -7.02 -6.50 -5.52
N ALA A 189 -7.29 -7.67 -6.07
CA ALA A 189 -8.57 -8.05 -6.68
C ALA A 189 -9.00 -9.50 -6.33
N PRO A 190 -8.93 -9.94 -5.06
CA PRO A 190 -9.27 -11.31 -4.67
C PRO A 190 -10.74 -11.65 -4.96
N ASP A 191 -11.62 -10.65 -4.91
CA ASP A 191 -13.05 -10.72 -5.12
C ASP A 191 -13.51 -10.70 -6.58
N LEU A 192 -12.57 -10.50 -7.51
CA LEU A 192 -12.88 -10.34 -8.94
C LEU A 192 -12.11 -11.36 -9.79
N ARG A 193 -11.61 -12.43 -9.16
CA ARG A 193 -10.81 -13.48 -9.81
C ARG A 193 -11.55 -14.15 -10.96
N ASP A 194 -12.85 -14.38 -10.81
CA ASP A 194 -13.71 -14.99 -11.84
C ASP A 194 -13.92 -14.07 -13.05
N LYS A 195 -13.71 -12.76 -12.90
CA LYS A 195 -13.81 -11.77 -13.99
C LYS A 195 -12.49 -11.55 -14.72
N ILE A 196 -11.36 -12.03 -14.18
CA ILE A 196 -10.03 -11.80 -14.72
C ILE A 196 -9.55 -13.07 -15.43
N GLY A 197 -9.55 -13.02 -16.77
CA GLY A 197 -9.14 -14.13 -17.62
C GLY A 197 -7.78 -13.91 -18.30
N PRO A 198 -7.30 -14.91 -19.07
CA PRO A 198 -6.02 -14.82 -19.79
C PRO A 198 -5.93 -13.67 -20.82
N LYS A 199 -7.08 -13.16 -21.28
CA LYS A 199 -7.17 -12.06 -22.24
C LYS A 199 -7.31 -10.69 -21.57
N THR A 200 -7.51 -10.64 -20.25
CA THR A 200 -7.73 -9.40 -19.53
C THR A 200 -6.52 -8.48 -19.67
N LYS A 201 -6.76 -7.21 -20.03
CA LYS A 201 -5.67 -6.24 -20.24
C LYS A 201 -5.67 -5.13 -19.21
N ASN A 202 -6.81 -4.53 -18.91
CA ASN A 202 -6.88 -3.35 -18.06
C ASN A 202 -7.79 -3.61 -16.87
N ILE A 203 -7.30 -3.29 -15.68
CA ILE A 203 -8.05 -3.43 -14.44
C ILE A 203 -7.84 -2.13 -13.66
N MET A 204 -8.93 -1.43 -13.33
CA MET A 204 -8.91 -0.26 -12.45
C MET A 204 -9.74 -0.57 -11.22
N ILE A 205 -9.15 -0.50 -10.03
CA ILE A 205 -9.79 -0.77 -8.74
C ILE A 205 -9.88 0.54 -7.97
N ARG A 206 -11.08 0.86 -7.50
CA ARG A 206 -11.39 1.99 -6.64
C ARG A 206 -12.00 1.47 -5.35
N ASN A 207 -11.44 1.90 -4.22
CA ASN A 207 -12.00 1.64 -2.91
C ASN A 207 -12.63 2.93 -2.38
N ASN A 208 -13.75 2.81 -1.69
CA ASN A 208 -14.35 3.89 -0.92
C ASN A 208 -14.79 3.34 0.44
N PHE A 209 -14.24 3.89 1.52
CA PHE A 209 -14.57 3.49 2.88
C PHE A 209 -15.65 4.42 3.42
N ILE A 210 -16.80 3.85 3.77
CA ILE A 210 -17.86 4.55 4.50
C ILE A 210 -17.72 4.16 5.97
N ILE A 211 -17.34 5.11 6.81
CA ILE A 211 -17.33 4.92 8.26
C ILE A 211 -18.68 5.38 8.78
N GLU A 212 -19.45 4.46 9.32
CA GLU A 212 -20.81 4.70 9.82
C GLU A 212 -20.77 5.03 11.32
N ASP A 213 -19.93 4.32 12.07
CA ASP A 213 -19.81 4.50 13.52
C ASP A 213 -18.38 4.25 14.01
N ILE A 214 -18.07 4.78 15.20
CA ILE A 214 -16.78 4.65 15.87
C ILE A 214 -17.02 4.12 17.28
N GLU A 215 -16.66 2.86 17.50
CA GLU A 215 -16.76 2.20 18.80
C GLU A 215 -15.57 2.58 19.67
N ILE A 216 -15.79 3.53 20.59
CA ILE A 216 -14.78 3.96 21.55
C ILE A 216 -14.74 2.98 22.73
N PRO A 217 -13.55 2.51 23.17
CA PRO A 217 -13.48 1.63 24.34
C PRO A 217 -14.00 2.32 25.59
N ASP A 218 -14.88 1.63 26.31
CA ASP A 218 -15.43 2.09 27.58
C ASP A 218 -14.54 1.66 28.76
N ASP A 219 -13.30 2.15 28.74
CA ASP A 219 -12.34 1.95 29.84
C ASP A 219 -11.97 3.33 30.44
N PRO A 220 -12.33 3.62 31.70
CA PRO A 220 -12.03 4.90 32.33
C PRO A 220 -10.53 5.09 32.63
N SER A 221 -9.71 4.04 32.60
CA SER A 221 -8.26 4.12 32.81
C SER A 221 -7.50 4.65 31.60
N LEU A 222 -8.09 4.58 30.41
CA LEU A 222 -7.45 5.03 29.17
C LEU A 222 -7.52 6.55 29.01
N SER A 223 -6.39 7.15 28.65
CA SER A 223 -6.36 8.55 28.21
C SER A 223 -7.16 8.75 26.92
N PHE A 224 -7.55 9.99 26.63
CA PHE A 224 -8.24 10.33 25.37
C PHE A 224 -7.48 9.86 24.11
N SER A 225 -6.16 9.98 24.12
CA SER A 225 -5.29 9.54 23.02
C SER A 225 -5.36 8.02 22.83
N GLU A 226 -5.34 7.26 23.93
CA GLU A 226 -5.42 5.80 23.91
C GLU A 226 -6.81 5.33 23.48
N LYS A 227 -7.88 5.94 23.99
CA LYS A 227 -9.25 5.68 23.54
C LYS A 227 -9.39 5.88 22.04
N ARG A 228 -8.86 6.98 21.50
CA ARG A 228 -8.87 7.25 20.05
C ARG A 228 -8.06 6.23 19.26
N ARG A 229 -6.90 5.80 19.78
CA ARG A 229 -6.04 4.79 19.13
C ARG A 229 -6.70 3.41 19.10
N LEU A 230 -7.51 3.08 20.10
CA LEU A 230 -8.17 1.78 20.26
C LEU A 230 -9.60 1.75 19.71
N ALA A 231 -10.14 2.90 19.29
CA ALA A 231 -11.51 3.00 18.80
C ALA A 231 -11.70 2.32 17.44
N LYS A 232 -12.55 1.29 17.41
CA LYS A 232 -12.83 0.51 16.21
C LYS A 232 -13.77 1.27 15.29
N LYS A 233 -13.60 1.06 13.98
CA LYS A 233 -14.43 1.63 12.92
C LYS A 233 -15.41 0.58 12.45
N ARG A 234 -16.69 0.91 12.53
CA ARG A 234 -17.77 0.14 11.92
C ARG A 234 -18.17 0.82 10.62
N GLY A 235 -18.28 0.06 9.55
CA GLY A 235 -18.68 0.62 8.27
C GLY A 235 -18.56 -0.33 7.10
N LYS A 236 -18.47 0.25 5.91
CA LYS A 236 -18.56 -0.45 4.63
C LYS A 236 -17.41 -0.10 3.71
N LEU A 237 -16.85 -1.11 3.06
CA LEU A 237 -15.93 -0.96 1.94
C LEU A 237 -16.73 -1.13 0.64
N ILE A 238 -16.93 -0.04 -0.09
CA ILE A 238 -17.46 -0.07 -1.46
C ILE A 238 -16.28 -0.19 -2.42
N ARG A 239 -16.29 -1.27 -3.22
CA ARG A 239 -15.28 -1.55 -4.23
C ARG A 239 -15.89 -1.44 -5.60
N SER A 240 -15.36 -0.54 -6.41
CA SER A 240 -15.72 -0.42 -7.82
C SER A 240 -14.51 -0.79 -8.66
N ALA A 241 -14.67 -1.76 -9.57
CA ALA A 241 -13.64 -2.17 -10.48
C ALA A 241 -14.10 -2.07 -11.94
N THR A 242 -13.26 -1.51 -12.80
CA THR A 242 -13.47 -1.50 -14.25
C THR A 242 -12.47 -2.48 -14.87
N ILE A 243 -12.96 -3.56 -15.49
CA ILE A 243 -12.15 -4.60 -16.15
C ILE A 243 -12.44 -4.56 -17.65
N ASP A 244 -11.46 -4.15 -18.45
CA ASP A 244 -11.58 -3.99 -19.91
C ASP A 244 -12.81 -3.20 -20.40
N GLY A 245 -13.34 -2.31 -19.54
CA GLY A 245 -14.49 -1.46 -19.82
C GLY A 245 -15.77 -1.90 -19.09
N ASP A 246 -15.80 -3.10 -18.53
CA ASP A 246 -16.93 -3.61 -17.76
C ASP A 246 -16.80 -3.21 -16.28
N ASP A 247 -17.84 -2.58 -15.74
CA ASP A 247 -17.86 -2.11 -14.37
C ASP A 247 -18.50 -3.14 -13.42
N HIS A 248 -17.85 -3.34 -12.27
CA HIS A 248 -18.27 -4.21 -11.19
C HIS A 248 -18.27 -3.42 -9.89
N THR A 249 -19.33 -3.52 -9.09
CA THR A 249 -19.38 -2.92 -7.75
C THR A 249 -19.75 -3.97 -6.72
N LEU A 250 -18.99 -3.99 -5.63
CA LEU A 250 -19.09 -4.94 -4.53
C LEU A 250 -19.03 -4.16 -3.21
N GLU A 251 -19.68 -4.69 -2.18
CA GLU A 251 -19.77 -4.06 -0.86
C GLU A 251 -19.42 -5.07 0.24
N TYR A 252 -18.66 -4.63 1.23
CA TYR A 252 -18.21 -5.45 2.35
C TYR A 252 -18.37 -4.68 3.65
N ASP A 253 -19.14 -5.23 4.59
CA ASP A 253 -19.19 -4.71 5.95
C ASP A 253 -17.88 -5.04 6.70
N PHE A 254 -17.45 -4.14 7.58
CA PHE A 254 -16.31 -4.37 8.45
C PHE A 254 -16.47 -3.75 9.84
N LEU A 255 -15.76 -4.36 10.78
CA LEU A 255 -15.44 -3.81 12.10
C LEU A 255 -13.94 -3.96 12.32
N ALA A 256 -13.21 -2.84 12.39
CA ALA A 256 -11.76 -2.83 12.45
C ALA A 256 -11.26 -1.77 13.43
#